data_AF-A0A537XMI0-F1
#
_entry.id   AF-A0A537XMI0-F1
#
_cell.length_a   1.000
_cell.length_b   1.000
_cell.length_c   1.000
_cell.angle_alpha   90.00
_cell.angle_beta   90.00
_cell.angle_gamma   90.00
#
_symmetry.space_group_name_H-M   'P 1'
#
loop_
_entity.id
_entity.type
_entity.pdbx_description
1 polymer ?
#
loop_
_entity_poly.entity_id
_entity_poly.type
_entity_poly.pdbx_seq_one_letter_code
_entity_poly.pdbx_strand_id
1 'polypeptide(L)'
;MLEQLQQMLENLQMAQPGQSGDNDMEQALNELGDMIRKQQQLRDRTFKQGQDSRRDRSRGKQGGDQNMGDLQQDQQGLRDRLKKLQEELARRGMTQGQQGQQGQRGEKGQRGEQGEQGQQGGDQGDGQDGLGEADTAMGDASGRLGEGNADAAVDSQGKALEALRKGAQSLAEAMQQGDGDGQDGPGSRVGRQQSGGNQTDPLGRPLHGREFGDDLTVKIPGEIDVQRVRRILEELRRRLADPARPQIELDYIERLLKDY
;
A
#
# COMPACT_ATOMS: atom_id res chain seq x y z
N MET A 1 -36.20 21.62 -30.47
CA MET A 1 -35.58 20.35 -30.04
C MET A 1 -34.05 20.30 -30.30
N LEU A 2 -33.35 21.44 -30.35
CA LEU A 2 -31.87 21.48 -30.38
C LEU A 2 -31.27 22.06 -29.09
N GLU A 3 -32.00 22.85 -28.31
CA GLU A 3 -31.52 23.39 -27.01
C GLU A 3 -31.43 22.34 -25.90
N GLN A 4 -32.29 21.32 -25.94
CA GLN A 4 -32.32 20.26 -24.92
C GLN A 4 -31.13 19.30 -25.03
N LEU A 5 -30.46 19.28 -26.19
CA LEU A 5 -29.24 18.51 -26.45
C LEU A 5 -27.97 19.26 -26.01
N GLN A 6 -28.01 20.60 -25.95
CA GLN A 6 -26.91 21.41 -25.40
C GLN A 6 -26.86 21.36 -23.87
N GLN A 7 -28.01 21.41 -23.19
CA GLN A 7 -28.07 21.25 -21.73
C GLN A 7 -27.66 19.84 -21.27
N MET A 8 -27.89 18.82 -22.09
CA MET A 8 -27.37 17.47 -21.80
C MET A 8 -25.86 17.37 -22.03
N LEU A 9 -25.29 18.06 -23.02
CA LEU A 9 -23.84 18.07 -23.28
C LEU A 9 -23.04 18.92 -22.29
N GLU A 10 -23.64 19.96 -21.72
CA GLU A 10 -23.02 20.78 -20.67
C GLU A 10 -23.05 20.06 -19.30
N ASN A 11 -24.13 19.32 -19.00
CA ASN A 11 -24.19 18.43 -17.84
C ASN A 11 -23.31 17.17 -17.99
N LEU A 12 -23.07 16.69 -19.22
CA LEU A 12 -22.17 15.55 -19.46
C LEU A 12 -20.69 15.92 -19.27
N GLN A 13 -20.31 17.18 -19.54
CA GLN A 13 -18.93 17.65 -19.42
C GLN A 13 -18.56 18.02 -17.97
N MET A 14 -19.53 18.23 -17.08
CA MET A 14 -19.31 18.41 -15.64
C MET A 14 -19.46 17.13 -14.81
N ALA A 15 -19.99 16.04 -15.38
CA ALA A 15 -20.25 14.78 -14.69
C ALA A 15 -19.17 13.71 -14.88
N GLN A 16 -17.89 14.08 -15.10
CA GLN A 16 -16.81 13.10 -15.08
C GLN A 16 -15.59 13.51 -14.25
N PRO A 17 -15.71 13.54 -12.92
CA PRO A 17 -14.62 13.28 -12.00
C PRO A 17 -14.76 11.84 -11.44
N GLY A 18 -14.74 10.82 -12.30
CA GLY A 18 -14.91 9.42 -11.86
C GLY A 18 -13.69 8.52 -12.02
N GLN A 19 -12.74 8.89 -12.89
CA GLN A 19 -11.69 7.96 -13.34
C GLN A 19 -10.27 8.33 -12.88
N SER A 20 -10.13 9.44 -12.16
CA SER A 20 -8.88 9.82 -11.48
C SER A 20 -8.87 9.39 -10.01
N GLY A 21 -9.98 8.83 -9.50
CA GLY A 21 -10.16 8.37 -8.13
C GLY A 21 -9.24 7.19 -7.76
N ASP A 22 -9.26 6.17 -8.62
CA ASP A 22 -8.73 4.84 -8.34
C ASP A 22 -7.21 4.77 -8.38
N ASN A 23 -6.57 5.51 -9.29
CA ASN A 23 -5.11 5.49 -9.44
C ASN A 23 -4.40 6.00 -8.18
N ASP A 24 -4.94 7.03 -7.53
CA ASP A 24 -4.32 7.59 -6.32
C ASP A 24 -4.60 6.72 -5.09
N MET A 25 -5.74 6.02 -5.05
CA MET A 25 -6.04 5.06 -3.99
C MET A 25 -5.15 3.82 -4.08
N GLU A 26 -4.91 3.35 -5.30
CA GLU A 26 -3.95 2.28 -5.58
C GLU A 26 -2.53 2.70 -5.18
N GLN A 27 -2.13 3.95 -5.46
CA GLN A 27 -0.85 4.50 -5.00
C GLN A 27 -0.75 4.52 -3.48
N ALA A 28 -1.80 4.97 -2.78
CA ALA A 28 -1.83 4.98 -1.31
C ALA A 28 -1.71 3.57 -0.72
N LEU A 29 -2.39 2.57 -1.30
CA LEU A 29 -2.26 1.15 -0.92
C LEU A 29 -0.85 0.62 -1.17
N ASN A 30 -0.24 0.96 -2.31
CA ASN A 30 1.12 0.56 -2.64
C ASN A 30 2.14 1.15 -1.66
N GLU A 31 2.04 2.44 -1.34
CA GLU A 31 2.91 3.11 -0.38
C GLU A 31 2.74 2.54 1.04
N LEU A 32 1.50 2.24 1.43
CA LEU A 32 1.22 1.58 2.69
C LEU A 32 1.81 0.16 2.74
N GLY A 33 1.73 -0.60 1.64
CA GLY A 33 2.38 -1.89 1.50
C GLY A 33 3.90 -1.82 1.65
N ASP A 34 4.53 -0.79 1.06
CA ASP A 34 5.96 -0.50 1.25
C ASP A 34 6.31 -0.16 2.70
N MET A 35 5.48 0.64 3.37
CA MET A 35 5.66 0.98 4.78
C MET A 35 5.56 -0.26 5.67
N ILE A 36 4.59 -1.14 5.44
CA ILE A 36 4.43 -2.40 6.17
C ILE A 36 5.70 -3.26 6.03
N ARG A 37 6.23 -3.40 4.81
CA ARG A 37 7.47 -4.15 4.56
C ARG A 37 8.67 -3.55 5.30
N LYS A 38 8.85 -2.23 5.21
CA LYS A 38 9.95 -1.52 5.87
C LYS A 38 9.84 -1.55 7.39
N GLN A 39 8.63 -1.39 7.92
CA GLN A 39 8.36 -1.47 9.36
C GLN A 39 8.66 -2.87 9.90
N GLN A 40 8.32 -3.92 9.16
CA GLN A 40 8.69 -5.29 9.52
C GLN A 40 10.22 -5.49 9.54
N GLN A 41 10.92 -5.05 8.49
CA GLN A 41 12.38 -5.13 8.44
C GLN A 41 13.04 -4.32 9.57
N LEU A 42 12.51 -3.14 9.88
CA LEU A 42 12.98 -2.30 10.96
C LEU A 42 12.79 -3.00 12.31
N ARG A 43 11.60 -3.55 12.58
CA ARG A 43 11.31 -4.33 13.78
C ARG A 43 12.28 -5.50 13.95
N ASP A 44 12.51 -6.25 12.88
CA ASP A 44 13.41 -7.40 12.92
C ASP A 44 14.87 -6.96 13.19
N ARG A 45 15.30 -5.80 12.69
CA ARG A 45 16.59 -5.17 13.03
C ARG A 45 16.63 -4.69 14.48
N THR A 46 15.59 -4.03 14.99
CA THR A 46 15.48 -3.62 16.39
C THR A 46 15.58 -4.81 17.33
N PHE A 47 14.91 -5.92 17.00
CA PHE A 47 14.96 -7.13 17.80
C PHE A 47 16.36 -7.73 17.86
N LYS A 48 17.05 -7.85 16.72
CA LYS A 48 18.43 -8.31 16.65
C LYS A 48 19.36 -7.39 17.43
N GLN A 49 19.26 -6.08 17.22
CA GLN A 49 20.05 -5.09 17.95
C GLN A 49 19.81 -5.16 19.46
N GLY A 50 18.57 -5.37 19.89
CA GLY A 50 18.23 -5.56 21.30
C GLY A 50 18.80 -6.84 21.90
N GLN A 51 18.89 -7.93 21.13
CA GLN A 51 19.57 -9.16 21.56
C GLN A 51 21.08 -8.95 21.68
N ASP A 52 21.70 -8.30 20.70
CA ASP A 52 23.13 -8.02 20.69
C ASP A 52 23.51 -7.07 21.84
N SER A 53 22.73 -6.01 22.06
CA SER A 53 22.91 -5.09 23.19
C SER A 53 22.84 -5.79 24.55
N ARG A 54 21.92 -6.75 24.73
CA ARG A 54 21.87 -7.57 25.96
C ARG A 54 23.12 -8.43 26.12
N ARG A 55 23.56 -9.06 25.02
CA ARG A 55 24.75 -9.91 25.01
C ARG A 55 26.02 -9.13 25.31
N ASP A 56 26.15 -7.92 24.80
CA ASP A 56 27.30 -7.04 25.02
C ASP A 56 27.30 -6.47 26.44
N ARG A 57 26.14 -6.11 26.99
CA ARG A 57 26.00 -5.77 28.42
C ARG A 57 26.44 -6.92 29.32
N SER A 58 26.08 -8.16 28.99
CA SER A 58 26.56 -9.35 29.72
C SER A 58 28.08 -9.59 29.59
N ARG A 59 28.74 -9.02 28.58
CA ARG A 59 30.19 -9.09 28.36
C ARG A 59 30.94 -7.85 28.84
N GLY A 60 30.26 -6.87 29.43
CA GLY A 60 30.86 -5.62 29.88
C GLY A 60 31.32 -4.68 28.75
N LYS A 61 30.83 -4.88 27.52
CA LYS A 61 31.12 -4.01 26.38
C LYS A 61 30.03 -2.95 26.20
N GLN A 62 30.43 -1.69 26.22
CA GLN A 62 29.54 -0.53 26.08
C GLN A 62 29.60 -0.02 24.63
N GLY A 63 28.99 -0.75 23.70
CA GLY A 63 29.03 -0.45 22.26
C GLY A 63 27.68 -0.45 21.54
N GLY A 64 26.57 -0.73 22.24
CA GLY A 64 25.26 -0.94 21.62
C GLY A 64 24.45 0.33 21.30
N ASP A 65 24.92 1.51 21.68
CA ASP A 65 24.16 2.77 21.62
C ASP A 65 24.09 3.37 20.21
N GLN A 66 25.17 3.23 19.41
CA GLN A 66 25.25 3.86 18.09
C GLN A 66 24.22 3.30 17.10
N ASN A 67 24.07 1.98 17.07
CA ASN A 67 23.12 1.30 16.18
C ASN A 67 21.65 1.58 16.53
N MET A 68 21.34 2.02 17.76
CA MET A 68 19.97 2.38 18.15
C MET A 68 19.55 3.74 17.58
N GLY A 69 20.50 4.66 17.40
CA GLY A 69 20.25 5.94 16.75
C GLY A 69 19.81 5.78 15.28
N ASP A 70 20.45 4.88 14.54
CA ASP A 70 20.09 4.59 13.14
C ASP A 70 18.67 4.01 13.04
N LEU A 71 18.32 3.09 13.95
CA LEU A 71 16.97 2.52 14.01
C LEU A 71 15.91 3.56 14.36
N GLN A 72 16.25 4.50 15.24
CA GLN A 72 15.38 5.61 15.59
C GLN A 72 15.12 6.52 14.37
N GLN A 73 16.17 6.86 13.63
CA GLN A 73 16.06 7.69 12.42
C GLN A 73 15.21 7.00 11.35
N ASP A 74 15.42 5.70 11.13
CA ASP A 74 14.59 4.90 10.23
C ASP A 74 13.12 4.89 10.67
N GLN A 75 12.84 4.79 11.97
CA GLN A 75 11.48 4.82 12.50
C GLN A 75 10.80 6.17 12.29
N GLN A 76 11.52 7.26 12.51
CA GLN A 76 11.02 8.62 12.27
C GLN A 76 10.71 8.83 10.80
N GLY A 77 11.59 8.38 9.90
CA GLY A 77 11.36 8.47 8.45
C GLY A 77 10.14 7.68 7.97
N LEU A 78 9.81 6.55 8.61
CA LEU A 78 8.57 5.81 8.33
C LEU A 78 7.34 6.54 8.84
N ARG A 79 7.42 7.11 10.04
CA ARG A 79 6.32 7.90 10.62
C ARG A 79 6.01 9.14 9.78
N ASP A 80 7.03 9.84 9.31
CA ASP A 80 6.86 11.02 8.45
C ASP A 80 6.18 10.68 7.12
N ARG A 81 6.47 9.52 6.53
CA ARG A 81 5.78 9.03 5.33
C ARG A 81 4.32 8.72 5.61
N LEU A 82 4.04 8.03 6.72
CA LEU A 82 2.67 7.73 7.14
C LEU A 82 1.86 9.02 7.35
N LYS A 83 2.44 10.04 7.96
CA LYS A 83 1.80 11.33 8.18
C LYS A 83 1.49 12.06 6.86
N LYS A 84 2.41 12.01 5.89
CA LYS A 84 2.17 12.56 4.54
C LYS A 84 1.04 11.84 3.83
N LEU A 85 1.03 10.50 3.91
CA LEU A 85 -0.04 9.69 3.35
C LEU A 85 -1.39 10.06 3.99
N GLN A 86 -1.43 10.20 5.32
CA GLN A 86 -2.64 10.62 6.02
C GLN A 86 -3.10 12.02 5.61
N GLU A 87 -2.18 12.99 5.43
CA GLU A 87 -2.51 14.33 4.97
C GLU A 87 -3.06 14.32 3.53
N GLU A 88 -2.51 13.50 2.66
CA GLU A 88 -3.00 13.34 1.28
C GLU A 88 -4.41 12.74 1.24
N LEU A 89 -4.65 11.70 2.04
CA LEU A 89 -5.98 11.10 2.21
C LEU A 89 -6.98 12.10 2.81
N ALA A 90 -6.53 12.93 3.76
CA ALA A 90 -7.38 13.95 4.39
C ALA A 90 -7.74 15.07 3.42
N ARG A 91 -6.77 15.58 2.64
CA ARG A 91 -6.99 16.59 1.59
C ARG A 91 -7.99 16.12 0.54
N ARG A 92 -8.06 14.81 0.31
CA ARG A 92 -8.98 14.19 -0.64
C ARG A 92 -10.37 13.91 -0.07
N GLY A 93 -10.61 14.22 1.21
CA GLY A 93 -11.89 14.02 1.88
C GLY A 93 -12.17 12.58 2.30
N MET A 94 -11.16 11.70 2.31
CA MET A 94 -11.32 10.29 2.69
C MET A 94 -11.22 10.04 4.19
N THR A 95 -10.68 10.98 4.97
CA THR A 95 -10.59 10.86 6.45
C THR A 95 -11.87 11.29 7.17
N GLN A 96 -13.01 11.38 6.47
CA GLN A 96 -14.23 11.86 7.09
C GLN A 96 -15.49 11.23 6.50
N GLY A 97 -15.72 9.97 6.85
CA GLY A 97 -17.06 9.39 6.85
C GLY A 97 -17.97 10.00 7.92
N GLN A 98 -18.11 11.34 7.98
CA GLN A 98 -19.21 12.05 8.67
C GLN A 98 -19.19 13.58 8.50
N GLN A 99 -18.94 14.11 7.30
CA GLN A 99 -19.31 15.51 7.01
C GLN A 99 -19.86 15.70 5.59
N GLY A 100 -20.52 14.67 5.07
CA GLY A 100 -21.44 14.79 3.92
C GLY A 100 -22.76 15.43 4.32
N GLN A 101 -22.73 16.66 4.82
CA GLN A 101 -23.91 17.51 4.99
C GLN A 101 -23.54 19.01 4.96
N GLN A 102 -22.58 19.40 4.11
CA GLN A 102 -22.28 20.80 3.89
C GLN A 102 -22.02 21.09 2.41
N GLY A 103 -23.00 20.72 1.59
CA GLY A 103 -23.01 21.01 0.16
C GLY A 103 -24.39 21.45 -0.31
N GLN A 104 -25.10 22.27 0.48
CA GLN A 104 -26.27 23.09 0.07
C GLN A 104 -26.90 23.78 1.29
N ARG A 105 -26.34 24.90 1.75
CA ARG A 105 -27.14 25.97 2.34
C ARG A 105 -26.42 27.29 2.18
N GLY A 106 -26.96 28.11 1.29
CA GLY A 106 -26.42 29.40 0.92
C GLY A 106 -26.36 30.41 2.07
N GLU A 107 -25.52 31.41 1.85
CA GLU A 107 -25.74 32.81 2.20
C GLU A 107 -26.45 33.10 3.54
N LYS A 108 -25.67 33.34 4.61
CA LYS A 108 -25.79 34.53 5.50
C LYS A 108 -24.96 34.39 6.79
N GLY A 109 -24.30 35.48 7.15
CA GLY A 109 -23.73 35.74 8.50
C GLY A 109 -22.23 36.01 8.44
N GLN A 110 -21.78 37.19 8.00
CA GLN A 110 -21.45 38.33 8.87
C GLN A 110 -20.63 37.97 10.13
N ARG A 111 -19.33 38.27 10.04
CA ARG A 111 -18.52 39.07 10.98
C ARG A 111 -18.75 38.92 12.50
N GLY A 112 -17.68 38.50 13.19
CA GLY A 112 -17.40 38.75 14.62
C GLY A 112 -16.24 37.85 15.05
N GLU A 113 -15.00 38.33 15.09
CA GLU A 113 -14.31 38.92 16.26
C GLU A 113 -14.15 37.98 17.47
N GLN A 114 -12.89 37.85 17.91
CA GLN A 114 -12.38 37.38 19.20
C GLN A 114 -12.36 35.88 19.53
N GLY A 115 -11.14 35.40 19.77
CA GLY A 115 -10.82 34.08 20.33
C GLY A 115 -9.30 33.84 20.36
N GLU A 116 -8.56 34.69 21.07
CA GLU A 116 -7.21 34.33 21.55
C GLU A 116 -7.31 33.15 22.54
N GLN A 117 -6.29 32.29 22.52
CA GLN A 117 -5.97 31.24 23.50
C GLN A 117 -6.83 29.96 23.48
N GLY A 118 -6.27 28.94 22.85
CA GLY A 118 -6.72 27.54 22.89
C GLY A 118 -5.54 26.59 22.64
N GLN A 119 -4.48 26.74 23.42
CA GLN A 119 -3.40 25.76 23.54
C GLN A 119 -3.92 24.64 24.46
N GLN A 120 -4.58 23.62 23.89
CA GLN A 120 -4.91 22.36 24.56
C GLN A 120 -5.53 21.35 23.58
N GLY A 121 -4.89 20.19 23.46
CA GLY A 121 -5.52 18.93 23.05
C GLY A 121 -5.93 18.83 21.60
N GLY A 122 -5.06 18.25 20.77
CA GLY A 122 -5.46 17.64 19.49
C GLY A 122 -6.36 16.43 19.77
N ASP A 123 -7.62 16.69 20.09
CA ASP A 123 -8.72 15.73 20.08
C ASP A 123 -9.28 15.70 18.64
N GLN A 124 -8.45 15.21 17.72
CA GLN A 124 -8.87 14.96 16.34
C GLN A 124 -9.36 13.52 16.28
N GLY A 125 -10.65 13.35 16.59
CA GLY A 125 -11.45 12.19 16.21
C GLY A 125 -10.85 10.82 16.58
N ASP A 126 -11.17 10.35 17.79
CA ASP A 126 -11.08 8.95 18.23
C ASP A 126 -11.99 8.00 17.41
N GLY A 127 -11.76 7.95 16.10
CA GLY A 127 -12.57 7.25 15.12
C GLY A 127 -11.77 6.21 14.33
N GLN A 128 -11.11 5.26 15.02
CA GLN A 128 -10.78 3.93 14.49
C GLN A 128 -10.01 3.82 13.16
N ASP A 129 -9.37 4.87 12.68
CA ASP A 129 -8.52 4.80 11.49
C ASP A 129 -7.21 4.10 11.85
N GLY A 130 -7.00 2.89 11.31
CA GLY A 130 -5.78 2.10 11.54
C GLY A 130 -4.48 2.87 11.22
N LEU A 131 -4.54 3.91 10.39
CA LEU A 131 -3.42 4.80 10.10
C LEU A 131 -3.07 5.74 11.27
N GLY A 132 -4.06 6.22 12.04
CA GLY A 132 -3.82 7.03 13.24
C GLY A 132 -3.23 6.22 14.39
N GLU A 133 -3.77 5.01 14.61
CA GLU A 133 -3.21 4.03 15.55
C GLU A 133 -1.75 3.69 15.19
N ALA A 134 -1.44 3.56 13.90
CA ALA A 134 -0.09 3.32 13.40
C ALA A 134 0.86 4.49 13.69
N ASP A 135 0.42 5.75 13.50
CA ASP A 135 1.26 6.93 13.79
C ASP A 135 1.64 7.00 15.27
N THR A 136 0.67 6.78 16.16
CA THR A 136 0.92 6.81 17.61
C THR A 136 1.89 5.71 18.01
N ALA A 137 1.67 4.48 17.54
CA ALA A 137 2.54 3.34 17.85
C ALA A 137 3.97 3.51 17.27
N MET A 138 4.12 4.12 16.08
CA MET A 138 5.43 4.47 15.52
C MET A 138 6.12 5.58 16.31
N GLY A 139 5.36 6.56 16.83
CA GLY A 139 5.86 7.58 17.75
C GLY A 139 6.43 6.97 19.02
N ASP A 140 5.68 6.05 19.65
CA ASP A 140 6.12 5.30 20.83
C ASP A 140 7.39 4.50 20.55
N ALA A 141 7.45 3.82 19.39
CA ALA A 141 8.63 3.08 18.97
C ALA A 141 9.86 3.99 18.85
N SER A 142 9.74 5.16 18.21
CA SER A 142 10.82 6.14 18.10
C SER A 142 11.29 6.65 19.46
N GLY A 143 10.37 6.88 20.40
CA GLY A 143 10.71 7.26 21.77
C GLY A 143 11.53 6.19 22.47
N ARG A 144 11.04 4.94 22.44
CA ARG A 144 11.70 3.77 23.06
C ARG A 144 13.06 3.47 22.45
N LEU A 145 13.21 3.64 21.13
CA LEU A 145 14.50 3.53 20.45
C LEU A 145 15.49 4.60 20.94
N GLY A 146 15.04 5.83 21.12
CA GLY A 146 15.85 6.93 21.67
C GLY A 146 16.28 6.73 23.13
N GLU A 147 15.51 5.98 23.90
CA GLU A 147 15.86 5.58 25.27
C GLU A 147 16.79 4.35 25.34
N GLY A 148 17.13 3.75 24.19
CA GLY A 148 17.88 2.50 24.13
C GLY A 148 17.07 1.26 24.55
N ASN A 149 15.74 1.37 24.61
CA ASN A 149 14.81 0.31 25.00
C ASN A 149 14.35 -0.50 23.79
N ALA A 150 15.25 -1.30 23.22
CA ALA A 150 14.97 -2.10 22.02
C ALA A 150 13.81 -3.09 22.18
N ASP A 151 13.68 -3.75 23.34
CA ASP A 151 12.57 -4.68 23.61
C ASP A 151 11.20 -4.01 23.53
N ALA A 152 11.06 -2.91 24.27
CA ALA A 152 9.83 -2.13 24.25
C ALA A 152 9.59 -1.54 22.85
N ALA A 153 10.64 -1.10 22.15
CA ALA A 153 10.50 -0.60 20.79
C ALA A 153 9.91 -1.65 19.85
N VAL A 154 10.38 -2.92 19.90
CA VAL A 154 9.83 -4.01 19.09
C VAL A 154 8.33 -4.21 19.33
N ASP A 155 7.86 -4.11 20.56
CA ASP A 155 6.44 -4.23 20.89
C ASP A 155 5.61 -3.10 20.25
N SER A 156 6.08 -1.85 20.36
CA SER A 156 5.42 -0.70 19.71
C SER A 156 5.45 -0.80 18.19
N GLN A 157 6.57 -1.27 17.63
CA GLN A 157 6.69 -1.52 16.19
C GLN A 157 5.74 -2.63 15.71
N GLY A 158 5.46 -3.63 16.55
CA GLY A 158 4.45 -4.66 16.31
C GLY A 158 3.04 -4.08 16.23
N LYS A 159 2.66 -3.23 17.21
CA LYS A 159 1.37 -2.51 17.20
C LYS A 159 1.22 -1.63 15.96
N ALA A 160 2.28 -0.90 15.60
CA ALA A 160 2.30 -0.10 14.38
C ALA A 160 2.07 -0.96 13.13
N LEU A 161 2.70 -2.13 13.04
CA LEU A 161 2.52 -3.03 11.90
C LEU A 161 1.09 -3.57 11.79
N GLU A 162 0.46 -3.91 12.91
CA GLU A 162 -0.94 -4.35 12.95
C GLU A 162 -1.89 -3.22 12.52
N ALA A 163 -1.68 -2.02 13.06
CA ALA A 163 -2.46 -0.84 12.72
C ALA A 163 -2.32 -0.44 11.24
N LEU A 164 -1.10 -0.50 10.67
CA LEU A 164 -0.87 -0.29 9.23
C LEU A 164 -1.64 -1.30 8.37
N ARG A 165 -1.67 -2.58 8.77
CA ARG A 165 -2.42 -3.63 8.05
C ARG A 165 -3.92 -3.36 8.10
N LYS A 166 -4.43 -2.97 9.26
CA LYS A 166 -5.83 -2.56 9.45
C LYS A 166 -6.17 -1.35 8.57
N GLY A 167 -5.30 -0.34 8.55
CA GLY A 167 -5.44 0.81 7.66
C GLY A 167 -5.47 0.43 6.18
N ALA A 168 -4.64 -0.54 5.76
CA ALA A 168 -4.61 -1.03 4.38
C ALA A 168 -5.89 -1.79 4.02
N GLN A 169 -6.41 -2.58 4.95
CA GLN A 169 -7.68 -3.28 4.78
C GLN A 169 -8.83 -2.28 4.64
N SER A 170 -8.93 -1.29 5.52
CA SER A 170 -9.96 -0.26 5.45
C SER A 170 -9.89 0.54 4.14
N LEU A 171 -8.67 0.81 3.65
CA LEU A 171 -8.46 1.48 2.37
C LEU A 171 -8.90 0.63 1.18
N ALA A 172 -8.60 -0.67 1.21
CA ALA A 172 -9.05 -1.62 0.19
C ALA A 172 -10.58 -1.81 0.21
N GLU A 173 -11.20 -1.83 1.39
CA GLU A 173 -12.65 -1.90 1.57
C GLU A 173 -13.35 -0.64 1.02
N ALA A 174 -12.76 0.54 1.22
CA ALA A 174 -13.26 1.79 0.66
C ALA A 174 -13.19 1.80 -0.88
N MET A 175 -12.13 1.24 -1.46
CA MET A 175 -11.99 1.08 -2.91
C MET A 175 -13.08 0.14 -3.47
N GLN A 176 -13.30 -1.00 -2.81
CA GLN A 176 -14.31 -1.97 -3.24
C GLN A 176 -15.75 -1.46 -3.11
N GLN A 177 -16.01 -0.52 -2.19
CA GLN A 177 -17.31 0.18 -2.10
C GLN A 177 -17.46 1.28 -3.15
N GLY A 178 -16.37 1.91 -3.60
CA GLY A 178 -16.39 2.94 -4.65
C GLY A 178 -16.78 2.41 -6.04
N ASP A 179 -16.42 1.17 -6.36
CA ASP A 179 -16.83 0.47 -7.59
C ASP A 179 -18.29 -0.05 -7.55
N GLY A 180 -18.98 0.07 -6.41
CA GLY A 180 -20.30 -0.52 -6.19
C GLY A 180 -21.52 0.36 -6.56
N ASP A 181 -21.34 1.66 -6.76
CA ASP A 181 -22.45 2.64 -6.87
C ASP A 181 -22.62 3.22 -8.30
N GLY A 182 -22.26 2.43 -9.32
CA GLY A 182 -22.32 2.82 -10.74
C GLY A 182 -23.47 2.23 -11.54
N GLN A 183 -24.50 1.62 -10.92
CA GLN A 183 -25.60 1.04 -11.69
C GLN A 183 -26.95 0.92 -10.95
N ASP A 184 -27.47 2.03 -10.41
CA ASP A 184 -28.92 2.16 -10.15
C ASP A 184 -29.61 2.85 -11.34
N GLY A 185 -29.74 2.10 -12.45
CA GLY A 185 -30.77 2.35 -13.44
C GLY A 185 -32.07 1.65 -13.01
N PRO A 186 -33.23 2.34 -12.92
CA PRO A 186 -34.46 1.72 -12.43
C PRO A 186 -35.02 0.77 -13.50
N GLY A 187 -34.67 -0.50 -13.40
CA GLY A 187 -35.25 -1.53 -14.27
C GLY A 187 -34.47 -2.84 -14.31
N SER A 188 -34.53 -3.61 -13.21
CA SER A 188 -34.64 -5.09 -13.20
C SER A 188 -33.95 -5.69 -11.97
N ARG A 189 -34.74 -6.00 -10.94
CA ARG A 189 -34.33 -6.98 -9.91
C ARG A 189 -34.68 -8.37 -10.42
N VAL A 190 -33.72 -9.14 -10.95
CA VAL A 190 -33.62 -10.60 -10.79
C VAL A 190 -32.18 -11.01 -11.08
N GLY A 191 -31.52 -11.69 -10.14
CA GLY A 191 -30.37 -12.55 -10.49
C GLY A 191 -29.05 -12.18 -9.84
N ARG A 192 -28.84 -12.67 -8.62
CA ARG A 192 -27.51 -13.06 -8.13
C ARG A 192 -26.85 -13.96 -9.18
N GLN A 193 -25.82 -13.51 -9.88
CA GLN A 193 -24.74 -14.37 -10.39
C GLN A 193 -23.55 -13.52 -10.87
N GLN A 194 -22.38 -13.84 -10.34
CA GLN A 194 -21.07 -13.38 -10.79
C GLN A 194 -20.95 -13.46 -12.32
N SER A 195 -20.58 -12.36 -12.96
CA SER A 195 -20.21 -12.34 -14.39
C SER A 195 -18.71 -12.07 -14.50
N GLY A 196 -17.92 -13.10 -14.19
CA GLY A 196 -16.57 -13.27 -14.71
C GLY A 196 -16.68 -14.17 -15.94
N GLY A 197 -16.23 -13.69 -17.09
CA GLY A 197 -16.42 -14.31 -18.39
C GLY A 197 -16.08 -15.81 -18.42
N ASN A 198 -17.12 -16.63 -18.48
CA ASN A 198 -16.99 -18.05 -18.74
C ASN A 198 -17.19 -18.27 -20.24
N GLN A 199 -16.11 -18.11 -21.01
CA GLN A 199 -15.97 -18.81 -22.29
C GLN A 199 -15.90 -20.29 -21.97
N THR A 200 -17.07 -20.90 -21.93
CA THR A 200 -17.27 -22.30 -21.55
C THR A 200 -17.91 -22.97 -22.75
N ASP A 201 -17.27 -24.03 -23.25
CA ASP A 201 -17.76 -24.84 -24.37
C ASP A 201 -19.16 -25.42 -24.05
N PRO A 202 -20.07 -25.68 -25.02
CA PRO A 202 -21.39 -26.32 -24.84
C PRO A 202 -21.49 -27.54 -23.89
N LEU A 203 -20.39 -28.17 -23.49
CA LEU A 203 -20.35 -29.20 -22.44
C LEU A 203 -20.02 -28.67 -21.04
N GLY A 204 -19.98 -27.35 -20.82
CA GLY A 204 -19.83 -26.76 -19.48
C GLY A 204 -18.40 -26.73 -18.94
N ARG A 205 -17.36 -26.95 -19.76
CA ARG A 205 -15.96 -26.85 -19.35
C ARG A 205 -15.38 -25.45 -19.61
N PRO A 206 -14.71 -24.81 -18.62
CA PRO A 206 -14.08 -23.51 -18.83
C PRO A 206 -12.90 -23.62 -19.81
N LEU A 207 -12.86 -22.79 -20.84
CA LEU A 207 -11.73 -22.63 -21.74
C LEU A 207 -10.71 -21.71 -21.05
N HIS A 208 -9.64 -22.29 -20.49
CA HIS A 208 -8.44 -21.49 -20.20
C HIS A 208 -7.66 -21.31 -21.51
N GLY A 209 -7.95 -20.21 -22.21
CA GLY A 209 -7.18 -19.72 -23.33
C GLY A 209 -5.87 -19.13 -22.85
N ARG A 210 -4.76 -19.78 -23.19
CA ARG A 210 -3.41 -19.25 -23.05
C ARG A 210 -3.22 -18.10 -24.05
N GLU A 211 -3.54 -16.89 -23.64
CA GLU A 211 -3.20 -15.67 -24.37
C GLU A 211 -1.75 -15.30 -24.09
N PHE A 212 -0.86 -15.77 -24.96
CA PHE A 212 0.39 -15.07 -25.23
C PHE A 212 0.03 -13.83 -26.04
N GLY A 213 -0.24 -12.72 -25.34
CA GLY A 213 -0.22 -11.39 -25.93
C GLY A 213 1.23 -10.93 -26.06
N ASP A 214 1.68 -10.78 -27.30
CA ASP A 214 2.87 -10.01 -27.69
C ASP A 214 2.75 -8.57 -27.12
N ASP A 215 3.32 -8.34 -25.94
CA ASP A 215 3.79 -7.01 -25.55
C ASP A 215 5.31 -7.09 -25.42
N LEU A 216 5.99 -6.73 -26.50
CA LEU A 216 7.45 -6.53 -26.57
C LEU A 216 7.94 -5.35 -25.71
N THR A 217 7.11 -4.82 -24.83
CA THR A 217 7.49 -3.87 -23.78
C THR A 217 7.59 -4.62 -22.47
N VAL A 218 8.76 -5.20 -22.19
CA VAL A 218 9.06 -5.85 -20.91
C VAL A 218 8.95 -4.82 -19.77
N LYS A 219 7.75 -4.60 -19.26
CA LYS A 219 7.53 -4.04 -17.92
C LYS A 219 7.93 -5.14 -16.96
N ILE A 220 9.14 -5.07 -16.41
CA ILE A 220 9.62 -5.96 -15.35
C ILE A 220 8.74 -5.76 -14.11
N PRO A 221 7.86 -6.69 -13.71
CA PRO A 221 7.07 -6.54 -12.49
C PRO A 221 7.81 -7.19 -11.30
N GLY A 222 8.36 -6.35 -10.40
CA GLY A 222 8.61 -6.67 -8.98
C GLY A 222 9.81 -7.59 -8.60
N GLU A 223 10.21 -7.50 -7.32
CA GLU A 223 11.31 -8.26 -6.68
C GLU A 223 11.18 -9.80 -6.79
N ILE A 224 9.98 -10.33 -7.04
CA ILE A 224 9.71 -11.77 -7.19
C ILE A 224 10.36 -12.33 -8.47
N ASP A 225 10.41 -11.54 -9.54
CA ASP A 225 10.96 -12.01 -10.83
C ASP A 225 12.49 -12.06 -10.82
N VAL A 226 13.18 -11.22 -10.05
CA VAL A 226 14.65 -11.33 -9.87
C VAL A 226 15.02 -12.66 -9.22
N GLN A 227 14.25 -13.12 -8.23
CA GLN A 227 14.47 -14.41 -7.59
C GLN A 227 14.16 -15.58 -8.53
N ARG A 228 13.18 -15.44 -9.43
CA ARG A 228 12.86 -16.44 -10.46
C ARG A 228 13.95 -16.50 -11.52
N VAL A 229 14.42 -15.35 -12.01
CA VAL A 229 15.53 -15.24 -12.98
C VAL A 229 16.80 -15.84 -12.41
N ARG A 230 17.14 -15.57 -11.14
CA ARG A 230 18.31 -16.20 -10.49
C ARG A 230 18.22 -17.73 -10.49
N ARG A 231 17.07 -18.30 -10.14
CA ARG A 231 16.84 -19.75 -10.18
C ARG A 231 16.99 -20.33 -11.59
N ILE A 232 16.49 -19.63 -12.60
CA ILE A 232 16.58 -20.06 -14.00
C ILE A 232 18.05 -20.00 -14.48
N LEU A 233 18.78 -18.92 -14.19
CA LEU A 233 20.19 -18.78 -14.56
C LEU A 233 21.08 -19.82 -13.87
N GLU A 234 20.79 -20.17 -12.61
CA GLU A 234 21.49 -21.24 -11.90
C GLU A 234 21.24 -22.60 -12.54
N GLU A 235 20.01 -22.92 -12.93
CA GLU A 235 19.70 -24.16 -13.66
C GLU A 235 20.36 -24.21 -15.04
N LEU A 236 20.41 -23.10 -15.77
CA LEU A 236 21.10 -23.03 -17.06
C LEU A 236 22.61 -23.25 -16.91
N ARG A 237 23.25 -22.60 -15.93
CA ARG A 237 24.68 -22.81 -15.63
C ARG A 237 24.98 -24.24 -15.18
N ARG A 238 24.09 -24.83 -14.38
CA ARG A 238 24.21 -26.22 -13.94
C ARG A 238 24.13 -27.19 -15.11
N ARG A 239 23.25 -26.92 -16.09
CA ARG A 239 23.10 -27.74 -17.29
C ARG A 239 24.26 -27.56 -18.27
N LEU A 240 24.83 -26.35 -18.37
CA LEU A 240 26.03 -26.11 -19.16
C LEU A 240 27.26 -26.87 -18.63
N ALA A 241 27.33 -27.07 -17.31
CA ALA A 241 28.42 -27.78 -16.65
C ALA A 241 28.32 -29.33 -16.74
N ASP A 242 27.29 -29.87 -17.39
CA ASP A 242 27.05 -31.31 -17.53
C ASP A 242 27.58 -31.84 -18.87
N PRO A 243 28.76 -32.49 -18.90
CA PRO A 243 29.41 -32.92 -20.15
C PRO A 243 28.73 -34.12 -20.81
N ALA A 244 27.75 -34.76 -20.14
CA ALA A 244 27.00 -35.87 -20.71
C ALA A 244 25.87 -35.40 -21.64
N ARG A 245 25.64 -34.09 -21.78
CA ARG A 245 24.58 -33.53 -22.61
C ARG A 245 24.97 -33.45 -24.09
N PRO A 246 24.00 -33.57 -25.01
CA PRO A 246 24.24 -33.37 -26.43
C PRO A 246 24.83 -31.98 -26.73
N GLN A 247 25.83 -31.92 -27.61
CA GLN A 247 26.51 -30.67 -28.01
C GLN A 247 25.52 -29.59 -28.49
N ILE A 248 24.48 -29.99 -29.22
CA ILE A 248 23.44 -29.07 -29.71
C ILE A 248 22.66 -28.38 -28.58
N GLU A 249 22.49 -29.03 -27.42
CA GLU A 249 21.85 -28.43 -26.26
C GLU A 249 22.80 -27.47 -25.52
N LEU A 250 24.09 -27.82 -25.44
CA LEU A 250 25.12 -26.96 -24.85
C LEU A 250 25.25 -25.65 -25.62
N ASP A 251 25.32 -25.72 -26.95
CA ASP A 251 25.37 -24.55 -27.83
C ASP A 251 24.13 -23.65 -27.69
N TYR A 252 22.95 -24.25 -27.52
CA TYR A 252 21.71 -23.50 -27.31
C TYR A 252 21.69 -22.80 -25.95
N ILE A 253 22.13 -23.46 -24.88
CA ILE A 253 22.23 -22.88 -23.54
C ILE A 253 23.28 -21.76 -23.50
N GLU A 254 24.41 -21.93 -24.18
CA GLU A 254 25.46 -20.90 -24.28
C GLU A 254 24.93 -19.64 -24.98
N ARG A 255 24.19 -19.79 -26.09
CA ARG A 255 23.56 -18.65 -26.76
C ARG A 255 22.56 -17.93 -25.86
N LEU A 256 21.73 -18.70 -25.13
CA LEU A 256 20.74 -18.14 -24.21
C LEU A 256 21.38 -17.35 -23.05
N LEU A 257 22.57 -17.76 -22.60
CA LEU A 257 23.35 -17.04 -21.58
C LEU A 257 24.11 -15.83 -22.13
N LYS A 258 24.39 -15.79 -23.43
CA LYS A 258 25.10 -14.69 -24.09
C LYS A 258 24.19 -13.53 -24.46
N ASP A 259 22.92 -13.83 -24.76
CA ASP A 259 21.90 -12.84 -25.13
C ASP A 259 21.30 -12.11 -23.91
N TYR A 260 21.83 -12.35 -22.69
CA TYR A 260 21.39 -11.80 -21.41
C TYR A 260 22.56 -11.18 -20.63
#